data_AF-A0A9E1HIU7-F1
#
_entry.id   AF-A0A9E1HIU7-F1
#
_cell.length_a   1.000
_cell.length_b   1.000
_cell.length_c   1.000
_cell.angle_alpha   90.00
_cell.angle_beta   90.00
_cell.angle_gamma   90.00
#
_symmetry.space_group_name_H-M   'P 1'
#
loop_
_entity.id
_entity.type
_entity.pdbx_description
1 polymer ?
#
loop_
_entity_poly.entity_id
_entity_poly.type
_entity_poly.pdbx_seq_one_letter_code
_entity_poly.pdbx_strand_id
1 'polypeptide(L)'
;MKNKKLTILGITMCSILLLTAGCGKVAKLKNGKEVVGKIKGYTITTEDLYNELKKQGGSQVFLTMVDNYIANKEVKTDKSAEDYAASQIEAYKTQYEQQGQSFSDALVSAGYKNEAAFKDELILNYKKKKASCQKY
;
A
#
# COMPACT_ATOMS: atom_id res chain seq x y z
N MET A 1 47.01 29.72 3.54
CA MET A 1 45.97 28.82 3.02
C MET A 1 44.85 28.73 4.05
N LYS A 2 43.65 29.24 3.75
CA LYS A 2 42.52 29.32 4.69
C LYS A 2 41.53 28.17 4.40
N ASN A 3 41.62 27.16 5.25
CA ASN A 3 40.71 26.05 5.51
C ASN A 3 39.24 26.54 5.61
N LYS A 4 38.51 26.41 4.50
CA LYS A 4 37.06 26.64 4.44
C LYS A 4 36.36 25.50 5.17
N LYS A 5 35.73 25.83 6.29
CA LYS A 5 34.86 24.93 7.04
C LYS A 5 33.75 24.42 6.12
N LEU A 6 33.79 23.11 5.91
CA LEU A 6 32.76 22.30 5.27
C LEU A 6 31.45 22.55 6.02
N THR A 7 30.64 23.47 5.50
CA THR A 7 29.36 23.82 6.12
C THR A 7 28.39 22.72 5.73
N ILE A 8 28.11 21.86 6.70
CA ILE A 8 27.08 20.83 6.71
C ILE A 8 25.81 21.46 6.13
N LEU A 9 25.50 21.12 4.87
CA LEU A 9 24.24 21.42 4.23
C LEU A 9 23.21 20.53 4.92
N GLY A 10 22.68 21.08 6.02
CA GLY A 10 21.63 20.46 6.81
C GLY A 10 20.50 20.05 5.89
N ILE A 11 20.31 18.74 5.78
CA ILE A 11 19.09 18.09 5.33
C ILE A 11 17.97 18.73 6.13
N THR A 12 17.37 19.77 5.56
CA THR A 12 16.21 20.42 6.13
C THR A 12 15.09 19.42 5.91
N MET A 13 14.86 18.62 6.93
CA MET A 13 13.81 17.63 7.00
C MET A 13 12.48 18.38 6.78
N CYS A 14 12.03 18.42 5.52
CA CYS A 14 10.70 18.91 5.18
C CYS A 14 9.72 17.98 5.90
N SER A 15 9.21 18.42 7.05
CA SER A 15 8.10 17.78 7.74
C SER A 15 6.89 17.86 6.81
N ILE A 16 6.74 16.88 5.93
CA ILE A 16 5.55 16.70 5.12
C ILE A 16 4.45 16.32 6.11
N LEU A 17 3.67 17.30 6.54
CA LEU A 17 2.42 17.06 7.25
C LEU A 17 1.46 16.43 6.23
N LEU A 18 1.52 15.10 6.12
CA LEU A 18 0.45 14.32 5.52
C LEU A 18 -0.75 14.53 6.42
N LEU A 19 -1.77 15.21 5.90
CA LEU A 19 -3.07 15.31 6.56
C LEU A 19 -3.74 13.96 6.37
N THR A 20 -3.24 12.92 7.06
CA THR A 20 -3.96 11.65 7.14
C THR A 20 -5.28 11.95 7.84
N ALA A 21 -6.37 11.39 7.33
CA ALA A 21 -7.74 11.63 7.77
C ALA A 21 -8.02 11.06 9.18
N GLY A 22 -7.17 11.34 10.16
CA GLY A 22 -7.46 11.16 11.57
C GLY A 22 -8.52 12.18 11.99
N CYS A 23 -9.69 11.69 12.38
CA CYS A 23 -10.90 12.47 12.72
C CYS A 23 -11.65 13.13 11.55
N GLY A 24 -11.94 12.37 10.48
CA GLY A 24 -13.20 12.50 9.71
C GLY A 24 -13.50 13.80 8.97
N LYS A 25 -12.61 14.80 8.99
CA LYS A 25 -12.75 16.06 8.24
C LYS A 25 -11.47 16.32 7.44
N VAL A 26 -11.54 16.03 6.15
CA VAL A 26 -10.47 16.38 5.19
C VAL A 26 -10.42 17.91 5.07
N ALA A 27 -9.23 18.50 5.17
CA ALA A 27 -9.06 19.95 5.04
C ALA A 27 -9.44 20.40 3.62
N LYS A 28 -10.31 21.40 3.50
CA LYS A 28 -10.78 21.94 2.21
C LYS A 28 -10.27 23.36 1.99
N LEU A 29 -9.89 23.65 0.75
CA LEU A 29 -9.65 25.01 0.26
C LEU A 29 -10.99 25.76 0.10
N LYS A 30 -10.93 27.09 -0.02
CA LYS A 30 -12.14 27.93 -0.21
C LYS A 30 -12.99 27.53 -1.42
N ASN A 31 -12.38 26.89 -2.42
CA ASN A 31 -13.05 26.37 -3.62
C ASN A 31 -13.52 24.92 -3.46
N GLY A 32 -13.51 24.35 -2.25
CA GLY A 32 -13.99 23.01 -1.96
C GLY A 32 -12.98 21.87 -2.24
N LYS A 33 -11.82 22.16 -2.84
CA LYS A 33 -10.79 21.14 -3.09
C LYS A 33 -10.21 20.60 -1.80
N GLU A 34 -10.13 19.28 -1.71
CA GLU A 34 -9.56 18.57 -0.57
C GLU A 34 -8.03 18.56 -0.63
N VAL A 35 -7.40 18.89 0.50
CA VAL A 35 -5.94 19.00 0.63
C VAL A 35 -5.38 17.69 1.19
N VAL A 36 -4.43 17.10 0.47
CA VAL A 36 -3.71 15.90 0.89
C VAL A 36 -2.45 16.26 1.68
N GLY A 37 -1.78 17.34 1.30
CA GLY A 37 -0.57 17.80 1.97
C GLY A 37 -0.26 19.26 1.67
N LYS A 38 0.46 19.90 2.58
CA LYS A 38 0.90 21.29 2.42
C LYS A 38 2.32 21.45 2.93
N ILE A 39 3.16 22.07 2.11
CA ILE A 39 4.46 22.61 2.49
C ILE A 39 4.46 24.12 2.21
N LYS A 40 5.46 24.86 2.71
CA LYS A 40 5.49 26.32 2.58
C LYS A 40 5.43 26.72 1.09
N GLY A 41 4.36 27.42 0.70
CA GLY A 41 4.15 27.90 -0.67
C GLY A 41 3.61 26.85 -1.65
N TYR A 42 3.39 25.60 -1.24
CA TYR A 42 2.92 24.53 -2.13
C TYR A 42 1.87 23.65 -1.45
N THR A 43 0.73 23.49 -2.10
CA THR A 43 -0.41 22.70 -1.61
C THR A 43 -0.70 21.61 -2.63
N ILE A 44 -0.83 20.38 -2.15
CA ILE A 44 -1.19 19.22 -2.96
C ILE A 44 -2.65 18.90 -2.67
N THR A 45 -3.49 18.95 -3.69
CA THR A 45 -4.90 18.55 -3.59
C THR A 45 -5.09 17.08 -3.95
N THR A 46 -6.26 16.53 -3.63
CA THR A 46 -6.64 15.17 -4.02
C THR A 46 -6.65 15.00 -5.54
N GLU A 47 -7.06 16.04 -6.28
CA GLU A 47 -7.07 16.06 -7.74
C GLU A 47 -5.66 16.02 -8.32
N ASP A 48 -4.73 16.80 -7.74
CA ASP A 48 -3.32 16.80 -8.17
C ASP A 48 -2.70 15.41 -8.01
N LEU A 49 -2.91 14.78 -6.85
CA LEU A 49 -2.43 13.43 -6.57
C LEU A 49 -3.09 12.39 -7.49
N TYR A 50 -4.41 12.46 -7.67
CA TYR A 50 -5.14 11.53 -8.54
C TYR A 50 -4.68 11.59 -9.99
N ASN A 51 -4.48 12.80 -10.53
CA ASN A 51 -3.97 12.99 -11.88
C ASN A 51 -2.56 12.40 -12.07
N GLU A 52 -1.72 12.48 -11.04
CA GLU A 52 -0.38 11.91 -11.09
C GLU A 52 -0.39 10.38 -10.98
N LEU A 53 -1.20 9.81 -10.06
CA LEU A 53 -1.42 8.37 -9.96
C LEU A 53 -2.01 7.78 -11.24
N LYS A 54 -2.89 8.49 -11.92
CA LYS A 54 -3.42 8.09 -13.23
C LYS A 54 -2.32 7.87 -14.26
N LYS A 55 -1.32 8.76 -14.32
CA LYS A 55 -0.19 8.64 -15.26
C LYS A 55 0.74 7.48 -14.91
N GLN A 56 0.92 7.20 -13.62
CA GLN A 56 1.92 6.23 -13.14
C GLN A 56 1.39 4.78 -13.06
N GLY A 57 0.11 4.55 -13.31
CA GLY A 57 -0.46 3.19 -13.26
C GLY A 57 -1.92 3.09 -12.82
N GLY A 58 -2.67 4.20 -12.78
CA GLY A 58 -4.06 4.20 -12.32
C GLY A 58 -4.97 3.20 -13.05
N SER A 59 -4.73 2.93 -14.34
CA SER A 59 -5.47 1.91 -15.09
C SER A 59 -5.24 0.50 -14.53
N GLN A 60 -4.00 0.15 -14.15
CA GLN A 60 -3.69 -1.15 -13.56
C GLN A 60 -4.30 -1.30 -12.17
N VAL A 61 -4.29 -0.22 -11.39
CA VAL A 61 -4.97 -0.17 -10.08
C VAL A 61 -6.47 -0.41 -10.26
N PHE A 62 -7.09 0.28 -11.23
CA PHE A 62 -8.51 0.10 -11.55
C PHE A 62 -8.84 -1.34 -11.96
N LEU A 63 -8.06 -1.94 -12.86
CA LEU A 63 -8.24 -3.34 -13.25
C LEU A 63 -8.13 -4.28 -12.05
N THR A 64 -7.15 -4.06 -11.18
CA THR A 64 -6.97 -4.85 -9.95
C THR A 64 -8.19 -4.74 -9.04
N MET A 65 -8.81 -3.56 -8.91
CA MET A 65 -10.04 -3.40 -8.14
C MET A 65 -11.21 -4.20 -8.74
N VAL A 66 -11.34 -4.20 -10.07
CA VAL A 66 -12.37 -4.98 -10.78
C VAL A 66 -12.13 -6.48 -10.57
N ASP A 67 -10.89 -6.95 -10.74
CA ASP A 67 -10.54 -8.35 -10.54
C ASP A 67 -10.80 -8.80 -9.10
N ASN A 68 -10.46 -7.96 -8.11
CA ASN A 68 -10.74 -8.22 -6.70
C ASN A 68 -12.24 -8.37 -6.44
N TYR A 69 -13.06 -7.50 -7.04
CA TYR A 69 -14.50 -7.54 -6.90
C TYR A 69 -15.08 -8.83 -7.50
N ILE A 70 -14.69 -9.15 -8.74
CA ILE A 70 -15.14 -10.37 -9.43
C ILE A 70 -14.73 -11.61 -8.65
N ALA A 71 -13.45 -11.72 -8.25
CA ALA A 71 -12.94 -12.88 -7.52
C ALA A 71 -13.71 -13.13 -6.21
N ASN A 72 -14.00 -12.07 -5.45
CA ASN A 72 -14.78 -12.20 -4.21
C ASN A 72 -16.25 -12.53 -4.44
N LYS A 73 -16.83 -12.11 -5.57
CA LYS A 73 -18.21 -12.41 -5.93
C LYS A 73 -18.37 -13.85 -6.40
N GLU A 74 -17.47 -14.32 -7.27
CA GLU A 74 -17.55 -15.63 -7.92
C GLU A 74 -17.03 -16.75 -7.00
N VAL A 75 -16.01 -16.47 -6.18
CA VAL A 75 -15.33 -17.47 -5.37
C VAL A 75 -15.44 -17.14 -3.88
N LYS A 76 -16.22 -17.95 -3.16
CA LYS A 76 -16.32 -17.85 -1.70
C LYS A 76 -15.01 -18.25 -1.04
N THR A 77 -14.73 -17.67 0.12
CA THR A 77 -13.68 -18.20 1.00
C THR A 77 -14.13 -19.56 1.51
N ASP A 78 -13.35 -20.59 1.21
CA ASP A 78 -13.56 -21.97 1.66
C ASP A 78 -12.31 -22.47 2.39
N LYS A 79 -12.39 -23.68 2.94
CA LYS A 79 -11.26 -24.26 3.69
C LYS A 79 -10.00 -24.42 2.83
N SER A 80 -10.14 -24.65 1.52
CA SER A 80 -8.98 -24.73 0.62
C SER A 80 -8.27 -23.40 0.47
N ALA A 81 -9.00 -22.28 0.42
CA ALA A 81 -8.42 -20.95 0.40
C ALA A 81 -7.69 -20.63 1.72
N GLU A 82 -8.28 -20.99 2.85
CA GLU A 82 -7.69 -20.82 4.19
C GLU A 82 -6.40 -21.64 4.35
N ASP A 83 -6.45 -22.91 3.97
CA ASP A 83 -5.31 -23.83 4.07
C ASP A 83 -4.19 -23.41 3.10
N TYR A 84 -4.53 -22.92 1.90
CA TYR A 84 -3.57 -22.32 0.98
C TYR A 84 -2.86 -21.13 1.64
N ALA A 85 -3.61 -20.14 2.15
CA ALA A 85 -3.02 -18.94 2.74
C ALA A 85 -2.14 -19.28 3.96
N ALA A 86 -2.59 -20.19 4.82
CA ALA A 86 -1.81 -20.67 5.96
C ALA A 86 -0.48 -21.32 5.50
N SER A 87 -0.53 -22.20 4.48
CA SER A 87 0.68 -22.85 3.95
C SER A 87 1.70 -21.85 3.41
N GLN A 88 1.24 -20.78 2.74
CA GLN A 88 2.14 -19.76 2.20
C GLN A 88 2.77 -18.92 3.31
N ILE A 89 1.99 -18.55 4.34
CA ILE A 89 2.51 -17.81 5.49
C ILE A 89 3.61 -18.62 6.20
N GLU A 90 3.39 -19.90 6.45
CA GLU A 90 4.39 -20.75 7.10
C GLU A 90 5.66 -20.91 6.25
N ALA A 91 5.52 -21.00 4.93
CA ALA A 91 6.65 -21.01 4.01
C ALA A 91 7.46 -19.70 4.08
N TYR A 92 6.79 -18.54 4.11
CA TYR A 92 7.45 -17.25 4.26
C TYR A 92 8.14 -17.12 5.62
N LYS A 93 7.47 -17.47 6.73
CA LYS A 93 8.09 -17.44 8.07
C LYS A 93 9.37 -18.26 8.10
N THR A 94 9.31 -19.50 7.62
CA THR A 94 10.47 -20.39 7.52
C THR A 94 11.60 -19.75 6.71
N GLN A 95 11.29 -19.17 5.56
CA GLN A 95 12.27 -18.52 4.69
C GLN A 95 12.95 -17.32 5.37
N TYR A 96 12.19 -16.47 6.07
CA TYR A 96 12.73 -15.29 6.76
C TYR A 96 13.54 -15.70 8.01
N GLU A 97 13.07 -16.69 8.76
CA GLU A 97 13.79 -17.25 9.90
C GLU A 97 15.15 -17.83 9.50
N GLN A 98 15.22 -18.58 8.39
CA GLN A 98 16.48 -19.11 7.85
C GLN A 98 17.49 -18.01 7.46
N GLN A 99 17.00 -16.83 7.12
CA GLN A 99 17.82 -15.66 6.80
C GLN A 99 18.13 -14.80 8.04
N GLY A 100 17.67 -15.20 9.24
CA GLY A 100 17.81 -14.41 10.46
C GLY A 100 17.03 -13.10 10.44
N GLN A 101 15.95 -13.04 9.65
CA GLN A 101 15.12 -11.84 9.46
C GLN A 101 13.74 -12.03 10.09
N SER A 102 13.15 -10.92 10.56
CA SER A 102 11.79 -10.89 11.10
C SER A 102 10.76 -10.85 9.97
N PHE A 103 9.92 -11.89 9.87
CA PHE A 103 8.79 -11.89 8.95
C PHE A 103 7.82 -10.73 9.21
N SER A 104 7.58 -10.39 10.48
CA SER A 104 6.71 -9.27 10.85
C SER A 104 7.26 -7.94 10.33
N ASP A 105 8.58 -7.72 10.41
CA ASP A 105 9.20 -6.48 9.93
C ASP A 105 9.17 -6.41 8.41
N ALA A 106 9.32 -7.55 7.74
CA ALA A 106 9.16 -7.66 6.30
C ALA A 106 7.73 -7.30 5.86
N LEU A 107 6.71 -7.76 6.58
CA LEU A 107 5.30 -7.41 6.31
C LEU A 107 5.05 -5.91 6.44
N VAL A 108 5.52 -5.29 7.53
CA VAL A 108 5.39 -3.84 7.75
C VAL A 108 6.11 -3.06 6.66
N SER A 109 7.32 -3.49 6.29
CA SER A 109 8.11 -2.87 5.21
C SER A 109 7.42 -3.00 3.84
N ALA A 110 6.69 -4.09 3.62
CA ALA A 110 5.87 -4.31 2.43
C ALA A 110 4.51 -3.58 2.47
N GLY A 111 4.22 -2.84 3.54
CA GLY A 111 3.00 -2.03 3.68
C GLY A 111 1.81 -2.76 4.31
N TYR A 112 1.99 -3.98 4.80
CA TYR A 112 0.94 -4.70 5.52
C TYR A 112 0.90 -4.28 6.99
N LYS A 113 -0.31 -4.13 7.53
CA LYS A 113 -0.51 -3.80 8.94
C LYS A 113 -0.07 -4.94 9.87
N ASN A 114 -0.32 -6.18 9.46
CA ASN A 114 -0.06 -7.40 10.22
C ASN A 114 -0.21 -8.64 9.32
N GLU A 115 0.08 -9.81 9.89
CA GLU A 115 -0.05 -11.11 9.22
C GLU A 115 -1.49 -11.42 8.77
N ALA A 116 -2.51 -10.97 9.51
CA ALA A 116 -3.90 -11.18 9.10
C ALA A 116 -4.24 -10.44 7.80
N ALA A 117 -3.80 -9.18 7.66
CA ALA A 117 -3.98 -8.43 6.42
C ALA A 117 -3.27 -9.10 5.23
N PHE A 118 -2.10 -9.69 5.47
CA PHE A 118 -1.39 -10.46 4.45
C PHE A 118 -2.09 -11.79 4.11
N LYS A 119 -2.67 -12.46 5.10
CA LYS A 119 -3.49 -13.66 4.91
C LYS A 119 -4.69 -13.38 4.00
N ASP A 120 -5.39 -12.27 4.22
CA ASP A 120 -6.52 -11.85 3.39
C ASP A 120 -6.10 -11.63 1.93
N GLU A 121 -4.92 -11.05 1.69
CA GLU A 121 -4.36 -10.88 0.34
C GLU A 121 -4.05 -12.24 -0.33
N LEU A 122 -3.50 -13.20 0.42
CA LEU A 122 -3.24 -14.55 -0.09
C LEU A 122 -4.55 -15.30 -0.45
N ILE A 123 -5.59 -15.16 0.38
CA ILE A 123 -6.93 -15.70 0.07
C ILE A 123 -7.48 -15.06 -1.20
N LEU A 124 -7.34 -13.74 -1.35
CA LEU A 124 -7.79 -13.03 -2.54
C LEU A 124 -7.06 -13.52 -3.80
N ASN A 125 -5.75 -13.75 -3.71
CA ASN A 125 -4.96 -14.30 -4.81
C ASN A 125 -5.36 -15.73 -5.18
N TYR A 126 -5.69 -16.57 -4.19
CA TYR A 126 -6.29 -17.89 -4.45
C TYR A 126 -7.60 -17.76 -5.23
N LYS A 127 -8.50 -16.85 -4.81
CA LYS A 127 -9.78 -16.62 -5.48
C LYS A 127 -9.60 -16.16 -6.92
N LYS A 128 -8.70 -15.21 -7.17
CA LYS A 128 -8.37 -14.74 -8.53
C LYS A 128 -7.94 -15.89 -9.43
N LYS A 129 -7.02 -16.74 -8.93
CA LYS A 129 -6.55 -17.92 -9.67
C LYS A 129 -7.71 -18.86 -9.99
N LYS A 130 -8.54 -19.20 -9.01
CA LYS A 130 -9.70 -20.08 -9.19
C LYS A 130 -10.72 -19.49 -10.18
N ALA A 131 -11.03 -18.19 -10.08
CA ALA A 131 -11.93 -17.49 -10.99
C ALA A 131 -11.40 -17.46 -12.43
N SER A 132 -10.08 -17.32 -12.63
CA SER A 132 -9.46 -17.39 -13.96
C SER A 132 -9.51 -18.78 -14.57
N CYS A 133 -9.43 -19.84 -13.75
CA CYS A 133 -9.50 -21.24 -14.22
C CYS A 133 -10.91 -21.73 -14.53
N GLN A 134 -11.96 -21.11 -13.98
CA GLN A 134 -13.36 -21.50 -14.24
C GLN A 134 -13.93 -20.97 -15.56
N LYS A 135 -13.21 -20.05 -16.22
CA LYS A 135 -13.64 -19.44 -17.49
C LYS A 135 -13.09 -20.14 -18.73
N TYR A 136 -12.39 -21.26 -18.57
CA TYR A 136 -11.86 -22.14 -19.62
C TYR A 136 -12.19 -23.59 -19.29
#